data_AF-A0A920MQU5-F1
#
_entry.id   AF-A0A920MQU5-F1
#
_cell.length_a   1.000
_cell.length_b   1.000
_cell.length_c   1.000
_cell.angle_alpha   90.00
_cell.angle_beta   90.00
_cell.angle_gamma   90.00
#
_symmetry.space_group_name_H-M   'P 1'
#
loop_
_entity.id
_entity.type
_entity.pdbx_description
1 polymer ?
#
loop_
_entity_poly.entity_id
_entity_poly.type
_entity_poly.pdbx_seq_one_letter_code
_entity_poly.pdbx_strand_id
1 'polypeptide(L)'
;MHVGGLIDWDTVPGSRRDNVARGIKVVDEYQRLPGDIDQDGVISVYDMLAIIDHIIGVTELEQDQFNRADINFDTYIDVFDLLLLSNIILDW
;
A
#
# COMPACT_ATOMS: atom_id res chain seq x y z
N MET A 1 -7.24 -8.81 6.91
CA MET A 1 -8.37 -9.79 7.00
C MET A 1 -9.36 -9.44 5.91
N HIS A 2 -9.51 -10.28 4.88
CA HIS A 2 -10.41 -10.02 3.75
C HIS A 2 -11.86 -10.30 4.16
N VAL A 3 -12.69 -9.25 4.23
CA VAL A 3 -14.08 -9.31 4.71
C VAL A 3 -15.10 -9.78 3.66
N GLY A 4 -14.66 -10.14 2.45
CA GLY A 4 -15.53 -10.49 1.33
C GLY A 4 -16.17 -11.90 1.38
N GLY A 5 -15.74 -12.78 2.30
CA GLY A 5 -16.07 -14.21 2.24
C GLY A 5 -17.43 -14.66 2.82
N LEU A 6 -18.21 -13.77 3.45
CA LEU A 6 -19.42 -14.16 4.22
C LEU A 6 -20.74 -13.53 3.74
N ILE A 7 -20.71 -12.78 2.64
CA ILE A 7 -21.90 -12.08 2.13
C ILE A 7 -22.48 -12.87 0.95
N ASP A 8 -23.67 -13.42 1.13
CA ASP A 8 -24.46 -13.97 0.03
C ASP A 8 -25.08 -12.81 -0.78
N TRP A 9 -24.45 -12.52 -1.92
CA TRP A 9 -24.81 -11.38 -2.75
C TRP A 9 -26.20 -11.50 -3.37
N ASP A 10 -26.70 -12.70 -3.60
CA ASP A 10 -27.96 -12.91 -4.30
C ASP A 10 -29.19 -12.56 -3.44
N THR A 11 -29.00 -12.48 -2.13
CA THR A 11 -30.00 -12.04 -1.16
C THR A 11 -29.98 -10.52 -0.92
N VAL A 12 -28.95 -9.80 -1.39
CA VAL A 12 -28.78 -8.36 -1.15
C VAL A 12 -29.48 -7.51 -2.23
N PRO A 13 -30.37 -6.57 -1.87
CA PRO A 13 -30.98 -5.66 -2.84
C PRO A 13 -29.95 -4.81 -3.58
N GLY A 14 -30.18 -4.53 -4.88
CA GLY A 14 -29.20 -3.86 -5.75
C GLY A 14 -28.63 -2.55 -5.18
N SER A 15 -29.46 -1.68 -4.60
CA SER A 15 -29.01 -0.43 -3.96
C SER A 15 -28.11 -0.64 -2.73
N ARG A 16 -28.25 -1.77 -2.04
CA ARG A 16 -27.36 -2.15 -0.93
C ARG A 16 -26.08 -2.81 -1.45
N ARG A 17 -26.13 -3.59 -2.55
CA ARG A 17 -24.94 -4.18 -3.18
C ARG A 17 -23.93 -3.09 -3.55
N ASP A 18 -24.38 -2.02 -4.17
CA ASP A 18 -23.52 -0.90 -4.58
C ASP A 18 -22.86 -0.21 -3.38
N ASN A 19 -23.64 0.04 -2.32
CA ASN A 19 -23.12 0.67 -1.10
C ASN A 19 -22.15 -0.23 -0.34
N VAL A 20 -22.40 -1.54 -0.30
CA VAL A 20 -21.50 -2.52 0.32
C VAL A 20 -20.22 -2.68 -0.50
N ALA A 21 -20.32 -2.79 -1.83
CA ALA A 21 -19.15 -2.86 -2.71
C ALA A 21 -18.28 -1.61 -2.58
N ARG A 22 -18.90 -0.42 -2.54
CA ARG A 22 -18.19 0.84 -2.27
C ARG A 22 -17.53 0.84 -0.89
N GLY A 23 -18.23 0.39 0.15
CA GLY A 23 -17.66 0.25 1.49
C GLY A 23 -16.46 -0.69 1.53
N ILE A 24 -16.53 -1.85 0.88
CA ILE A 24 -15.42 -2.81 0.78
C ILE A 24 -14.24 -2.18 0.02
N LYS A 25 -14.49 -1.48 -1.09
CA LYS A 25 -13.42 -0.78 -1.83
C LYS A 25 -12.73 0.29 -0.98
N VAL A 26 -13.51 1.09 -0.23
CA VAL A 26 -12.98 2.11 0.67
C VAL A 26 -12.16 1.49 1.80
N VAL A 27 -12.57 0.32 2.31
CA VAL A 27 -11.83 -0.41 3.35
C VAL A 27 -10.53 -1.01 2.81
N ASP A 28 -10.53 -1.58 1.60
CA ASP A 28 -9.31 -2.09 0.94
C ASP A 28 -8.33 -0.96 0.61
N GLU A 29 -8.83 0.22 0.21
CA GLU A 29 -8.00 1.41 -0.03
C GLU A 29 -7.32 1.92 1.25
N TYR A 30 -7.95 1.72 2.41
CA TYR A 30 -7.38 1.98 3.73
C TYR A 30 -6.47 0.86 4.27
N GLN A 31 -6.37 -0.29 3.58
CA GLN A 31 -5.39 -1.35 3.90
C GLN A 31 -4.04 -1.13 3.18
N ARG A 32 -3.84 0.02 2.53
CA ARG A 32 -2.53 0.38 1.96
C ARG A 32 -1.57 0.68 3.12
N LEU A 33 -0.58 -0.19 3.35
CA LEU A 33 0.46 -0.01 4.36
C LEU A 33 1.58 0.85 3.73
N PRO A 34 1.78 2.12 4.15
CA PRO A 34 2.89 2.94 3.64
C PRO A 34 4.23 2.30 4.03
N GLY A 35 5.19 2.29 3.12
CA GLY A 35 6.48 1.63 3.29
C GLY A 35 6.54 0.14 2.95
N ASP A 36 5.41 -0.54 2.69
CA ASP A 36 5.32 -1.94 2.22
C ASP A 36 5.19 -1.96 0.69
N ILE A 37 6.32 -1.77 0.01
CA ILE A 37 6.45 -1.45 -1.41
C ILE A 37 6.34 -2.70 -2.26
N ASP A 38 6.81 -3.84 -1.77
CA ASP A 38 6.64 -5.14 -2.45
C ASP A 38 5.29 -5.81 -2.14
N GLN A 39 4.51 -5.22 -1.23
CA GLN A 39 3.13 -5.60 -0.88
C GLN A 39 3.04 -6.99 -0.24
N ASP A 40 4.10 -7.43 0.45
CA ASP A 40 4.10 -8.67 1.22
C ASP A 40 3.42 -8.54 2.59
N GLY A 41 3.08 -7.31 2.98
CA GLY A 41 2.40 -6.97 4.23
C GLY A 41 3.35 -6.73 5.41
N VAL A 42 4.66 -6.65 5.16
CA VAL A 42 5.70 -6.45 6.17
C VAL A 42 6.64 -5.34 5.71
N ILE A 43 6.72 -4.27 6.49
CA ILE A 43 7.73 -3.22 6.24
C ILE A 43 9.11 -3.77 6.64
N SER A 44 10.01 -3.93 5.66
CA SER A 44 11.29 -4.60 5.84
C SER A 44 12.41 -3.97 5.04
N VAL A 45 13.62 -4.53 5.19
CA VAL A 45 14.78 -4.12 4.39
C VAL A 45 14.62 -4.41 2.90
N TYR A 46 13.67 -5.27 2.51
CA TYR A 46 13.41 -5.57 1.11
C TYR A 46 12.68 -4.41 0.42
N ASP A 47 11.80 -3.70 1.13
CA ASP A 47 11.18 -2.47 0.63
C ASP A 47 12.20 -1.36 0.38
N MET A 48 13.22 -1.26 1.24
CA MET A 48 14.33 -0.33 1.01
C MET A 48 15.07 -0.62 -0.30
N LEU A 49 15.19 -1.89 -0.72
CA LEU A 49 15.81 -2.23 -2.00
C LEU A 49 14.99 -1.69 -3.18
N ALA A 50 13.65 -1.73 -3.08
CA ALA A 50 12.78 -1.17 -4.12
C ALA A 50 12.96 0.35 -4.28
N ILE A 51 13.10 1.09 -3.17
CA ILE A 51 13.43 2.53 -3.20
C ILE A 51 14.80 2.76 -3.85
N ILE A 52 15.82 1.99 -3.43
CA ILE A 52 17.19 2.14 -3.96
C ILE A 52 17.20 1.89 -5.47
N ASP A 53 16.61 0.79 -5.92
CA ASP A 53 16.52 0.42 -7.33
C ASP A 53 15.80 1.50 -8.16
N HIS A 54 14.78 2.14 -7.59
CA HIS A 54 14.11 3.27 -8.21
C HIS A 54 15.01 4.49 -8.34
N ILE A 55 15.69 4.89 -7.26
CA ILE A 55 16.58 6.07 -7.23
C ILE A 55 17.74 5.92 -8.23
N ILE A 56 18.29 4.70 -8.38
CA ILE A 56 19.38 4.44 -9.32
C ILE A 56 18.90 4.14 -10.75
N GLY A 57 17.59 4.13 -11.00
CA GLY A 57 17.00 3.92 -12.33
C GLY A 57 17.05 2.49 -12.83
N VAL A 58 17.15 1.50 -11.93
CA VAL A 58 17.07 0.07 -12.27
C VAL A 58 15.61 -0.37 -12.45
N THR A 59 14.71 0.14 -11.62
CA THR A 59 13.29 -0.27 -11.61
C THR A 59 12.38 0.95 -11.60
N GLU A 60 11.36 0.96 -12.46
CA GLU A 60 10.26 1.93 -12.39
C GLU A 60 9.16 1.33 -11.51
N LEU A 61 8.69 2.11 -10.52
CA LEU A 61 7.65 1.67 -9.59
C LEU A 61 6.27 1.89 -10.20
N GLU A 62 5.39 0.91 -10.03
CA GLU A 62 3.98 1.09 -10.41
C GLU A 62 3.30 2.13 -9.51
N GLN A 63 2.19 2.72 -9.93
CA GLN A 63 1.51 3.79 -9.19
C GLN A 63 1.21 3.43 -7.71
N ASP A 64 0.83 2.18 -7.43
CA ASP A 64 0.57 1.76 -6.05
C ASP A 64 1.87 1.70 -5.22
N GLN A 65 2.95 1.19 -5.81
CA GLN A 65 4.27 1.12 -5.18
C GLN A 65 4.84 2.52 -4.99
N PHE A 66 4.68 3.40 -5.96
CA PHE A 66 5.08 4.81 -5.88
C PHE A 66 4.41 5.49 -4.67
N ASN A 67 3.10 5.34 -4.56
CA ASN A 67 2.33 5.92 -3.45
C ASN A 67 2.70 5.34 -2.07
N ARG A 68 3.27 4.13 -2.02
CA ARG A 68 3.74 3.51 -0.77
C ARG A 68 5.19 3.88 -0.45
N ALA A 69 5.99 4.13 -1.47
CA ALA A 69 7.40 4.51 -1.38
C ALA A 69 7.59 6.01 -1.08
N ASP A 70 6.65 6.88 -1.47
CA ASP A 70 6.57 8.29 -1.05
C ASP A 70 6.04 8.37 0.39
N ILE A 71 6.93 8.22 1.36
CA ILE A 71 6.61 8.09 2.78
C ILE A 71 6.43 9.48 3.42
N ASN A 72 7.14 10.49 2.92
CA ASN A 72 7.02 11.86 3.40
C ASN A 72 5.88 12.65 2.70
N PHE A 73 5.24 12.06 1.68
CA PHE A 73 4.16 12.62 0.87
C PHE A 73 4.54 13.91 0.13
N ASP A 74 5.80 14.03 -0.29
CA ASP A 74 6.30 15.19 -1.04
C ASP A 74 6.24 15.02 -2.56
N THR A 75 5.71 13.88 -3.04
CA THR A 75 5.56 13.49 -4.44
C THR A 75 6.86 13.10 -5.15
N TYR A 76 7.96 12.95 -4.43
CA TYR A 76 9.21 12.40 -4.93
C TYR A 76 9.56 11.12 -4.16
N ILE A 77 10.32 10.23 -4.81
CA ILE A 77 10.90 9.06 -4.15
C ILE A 77 12.39 9.26 -4.13
N ASP A 78 12.92 9.56 -2.96
CA ASP A 78 14.34 9.86 -2.79
C ASP A 78 14.93 9.35 -1.47
N VAL A 79 16.11 9.86 -1.11
CA VAL A 79 16.82 9.44 0.08
C VAL A 79 16.07 9.78 1.38
N PHE A 80 15.17 10.77 1.38
CA PHE A 80 14.39 11.11 2.56
C PHE A 80 13.37 10.01 2.89
N ASP A 81 12.73 9.40 1.90
CA ASP A 81 11.86 8.24 2.11
C ASP A 81 12.63 7.06 2.68
N LEU A 82 13.83 6.80 2.14
CA LEU A 82 14.71 5.74 2.63
C LEU A 82 15.08 5.94 4.11
N LEU A 83 15.36 7.19 4.53
CA LEU A 83 15.67 7.50 5.93
C LEU A 83 14.46 7.30 6.84
N LEU A 84 13.26 7.67 6.38
CA LEU A 84 12.02 7.43 7.14
C LEU A 84 11.74 5.94 7.26
N LEU A 85 11.91 5.18 6.18
CA LEU A 85 11.75 3.73 6.18
C LEU A 85 12.75 3.06 7.13
N SER A 86 14.00 3.52 7.15
CA SER A 86 15.01 3.04 8.11
C SER A 86 14.59 3.29 9.56
N ASN A 87 14.00 4.44 9.88
CA ASN A 87 13.50 4.69 11.24
C ASN A 87 12.33 3.77 11.57
N ILE A 88 11.40 3.58 10.63
CA ILE A 88 10.27 2.65 10.80
C ILE A 88 10.76 1.24 11.09
N ILE A 89 11.84 0.78 10.44
CA ILE A 89 12.39 -0.57 10.65
C ILE A 89 13.16 -0.70 11.97
N LEU A 90 13.86 0.37 12.40
CA LEU A 90 14.71 0.36 13.60
C LEU A 90 13.95 0.61 14.90
N ASP A 91 12.78 1.26 14.86
CA ASP A 91 11.96 1.57 16.03
C ASP A 91 11.12 0.38 16.54
N TRP A 92 11.39 -0.84 16.05
CA TRP A 92 10.75 -2.10 16.49
C TRP A 92 11.61 -2.91 17.47
#